data_AF-A0A7K4FPH7-F1
#
_entry.id   AF-A0A7K4FPH7-F1
#
_cell.length_a   1.000
_cell.length_b   1.000
_cell.length_c   1.000
_cell.angle_alpha   90.00
_cell.angle_beta   90.00
_cell.angle_gamma   90.00
#
_symmetry.space_group_name_H-M   'P 1'
#
loop_
_entity.id
_entity.type
_entity.pdbx_description
1 polymer ?
#
loop_
_entity_poly.entity_id
_entity_poly.type
_entity_poly.pdbx_seq_one_letter_code
_entity_poly.pdbx_strand_id
1 'polypeptide(L)' 'MTIVSIISLKQKAMKLPEPVKSLILSEPDSMDSAEFITKLGTWDKLLSMEANNK' A
#
# COMPACT_ATOMS: atom_id res chain seq x y z
N MET A 1 20.74 -2.53 -2.21
CA MET A 1 19.53 -1.76 -1.88
C MET A 1 18.87 -1.43 -3.21
N THR A 2 17.68 -1.96 -3.44
CA THR A 2 16.98 -1.79 -4.72
C THR A 2 15.79 -0.89 -4.47
N ILE A 3 15.82 0.31 -5.04
CA ILE A 3 14.75 1.29 -4.85
C ILE A 3 13.69 1.10 -5.93
N VAL A 4 12.43 1.10 -5.52
CA VAL A 4 11.28 1.01 -6.42
C VAL A 4 10.44 2.29 -6.30
N SER A 5 9.90 2.76 -7.42
CA SER A 5 8.92 3.85 -7.42
C SER A 5 7.53 3.27 -7.14
N ILE A 6 6.77 3.95 -6.27
CA ILE A 6 5.41 3.56 -5.90
C ILE A 6 4.35 4.58 -6.38
N ILE A 7 4.72 5.55 -7.22
CA ILE A 7 3.79 6.59 -7.71
C ILE A 7 2.56 5.97 -8.38
N SER A 8 2.75 4.98 -9.24
CA SER A 8 1.63 4.29 -9.90
C SER A 8 0.74 3.53 -8.91
N LEU A 9 1.30 3.04 -7.80
CA LEU A 9 0.52 2.42 -6.73
C LEU A 9 -0.31 3.48 -6.00
N LYS A 10 0.28 4.64 -5.66
CA LYS A 10 -0.45 5.76 -5.03
C LYS A 10 -1.65 6.24 -5.86
N GLN A 11 -1.47 6.35 -7.18
CA GLN A 11 -2.56 6.69 -8.09
C GLN A 11 -3.71 5.66 -8.02
N LYS A 12 -3.39 4.37 -7.95
CA LYS A 12 -4.38 3.29 -7.77
C LYS A 12 -5.02 3.32 -6.37
N ALA A 13 -4.23 3.67 -5.34
CA ALA A 13 -4.68 3.72 -3.95
C ALA A 13 -5.79 4.74 -3.69
N MET A 14 -5.93 5.77 -4.54
CA MET A 14 -7.02 6.74 -4.46
C MET A 14 -8.42 6.11 -4.47
N LYS A 15 -8.55 4.89 -5.04
CA LYS A 15 -9.80 4.12 -5.15
C LYS A 15 -9.94 3.01 -4.09
N LEU A 16 -8.96 2.84 -3.20
CA LEU A 16 -9.01 1.84 -2.13
C LEU A 16 -9.81 2.37 -0.93
N PRO A 17 -10.38 1.48 -0.10
CA PRO A 17 -11.02 1.88 1.16
C PRO A 17 -9.99 2.38 2.18
N GLU A 18 -10.48 3.13 3.17
CA GLU A 18 -9.70 3.43 4.38
C GLU A 18 -9.61 2.17 5.26
N PRO A 19 -8.52 2.01 6.05
CA PRO A 19 -7.38 2.93 6.20
C PRO A 19 -6.28 2.73 5.13
N VAL A 20 -6.42 1.73 4.25
CA VAL A 20 -5.35 1.31 3.33
C VAL A 20 -4.97 2.40 2.35
N LYS A 21 -5.96 3.15 1.87
CA LYS A 21 -5.72 4.34 1.03
C LYS A 21 -4.79 5.34 1.72
N SER A 22 -5.13 5.80 2.92
CA SER A 22 -4.31 6.79 3.63
C SER A 22 -2.90 6.27 3.91
N LEU A 23 -2.76 4.99 4.28
CA LEU A 23 -1.45 4.37 4.52
C LEU A 23 -0.57 4.44 3.28
N ILE A 24 -1.04 3.98 2.12
CA ILE A 24 -0.26 4.00 0.87
C ILE A 24 0.10 5.43 0.45
N LEU A 25 -0.84 6.38 0.59
CA LEU A 25 -0.61 7.76 0.19
C LEU A 25 0.39 8.50 1.10
N SER A 26 0.52 8.07 2.36
CA SER A 26 1.46 8.65 3.34
C SER A 26 2.93 8.26 3.10
N GLU A 27 3.18 7.20 2.33
CA GLU A 27 4.53 6.72 2.03
C GLU A 27 5.31 7.69 1.13
N PRO A 28 6.65 7.64 1.08
CA PRO A 28 7.43 8.36 0.06
C PRO A 28 7.14 7.83 -1.37
N ASP A 29 7.45 8.61 -2.40
CA ASP A 29 7.21 8.19 -3.81
C ASP A 29 8.12 7.05 -4.29
N SER A 30 9.16 6.74 -3.51
CA SER A 30 10.07 5.63 -3.72
C SER A 30 10.52 5.05 -2.39
N MET A 31 10.73 3.74 -2.33
CA MET A 31 11.21 3.04 -1.14
C MET A 31 12.05 1.82 -1.50
N ASP A 32 12.74 1.24 -0.51
CA ASP A 32 13.47 -0.01 -0.73
C ASP A 32 12.52 -1.17 -1.01
N SER A 33 12.93 -2.05 -1.93
CA SER A 33 12.14 -3.19 -2.38
C SER A 33 11.74 -4.15 -1.24
N ALA A 34 12.58 -4.35 -0.22
CA ALA A 34 12.26 -5.23 0.90
C ALA A 34 11.21 -4.59 1.82
N GLU A 35 11.31 -3.27 2.05
CA GLU A 35 10.30 -2.49 2.75
C GLU A 35 8.97 -2.53 1.99
N PHE A 36 9.01 -2.33 0.68
CA PHE A 36 7.84 -2.37 -0.19
C PHE A 36 7.09 -3.69 -0.10
N ILE A 37 7.80 -4.83 -0.22
CA ILE A 37 7.21 -6.17 -0.11
C ILE A 37 6.54 -6.38 1.25
N THR A 38 7.20 -5.93 2.33
CA THR A 38 6.67 -6.04 3.70
C THR A 38 5.37 -5.24 3.85
N LYS A 39 5.34 -3.99 3.37
CA LYS A 39 4.16 -3.12 3.43
C LYS A 39 3.02 -3.61 2.56
N LEU A 40 3.33 -4.15 1.36
CA LEU A 40 2.35 -4.80 0.49
C LEU A 40 1.57 -5.90 1.22
N GLY A 41 2.26 -6.78 1.94
CA GLY A 41 1.61 -7.83 2.72
C GLY A 41 0.71 -7.29 3.84
N THR A 42 1.07 -6.17 4.45
CA THR A 42 0.23 -5.51 5.46
C THR A 42 -1.02 -4.89 4.84
N TRP A 43 -0.88 -4.16 3.72
CA TRP A 43 -2.01 -3.55 3.03
C TRP A 43 -3.00 -4.61 2.51
N ASP A 44 -2.51 -5.71 1.96
CA ASP A 44 -3.34 -6.83 1.48
C ASP A 44 -4.15 -7.48 2.59
N LYS A 45 -3.55 -7.70 3.77
CA LYS A 45 -4.25 -8.20 4.96
C LYS A 45 -5.36 -7.24 5.40
N LEU A 46 -5.07 -5.94 5.46
CA LEU A 46 -6.05 -4.93 5.83
C LEU A 46 -7.24 -4.88 4.86
N LEU A 47 -6.97 -4.93 3.55
CA LEU A 47 -8.02 -5.00 2.53
C LEU A 47 -8.89 -6.26 2.68
N SER A 48 -8.26 -7.40 2.96
CA SER A 48 -8.96 -8.67 3.15
C SER A 48 -9.83 -8.68 4.42
N MET A 49 -9.38 -8.02 5.49
CA MET A 49 -10.19 -7.86 6.71
C MET A 49 -11.42 -6.99 6.48
N GLU A 50 -11.29 -5.89 5.74
CA GLU A 50 -12.43 -5.05 5.33
C GLU A 50 -13.43 -5.82 4.45
N ALA A 51 -12.94 -6.69 3.57
CA ALA A 51 -13.80 -7.52 2.71
C ALA A 51 -14.59 -8.56 3.51
N ASN A 52 -14.00 -9.12 4.58
CA ASN A 52 -14.64 -10.14 5.42
C ASN A 52 -15.57 -9.56 6.50
N ASN A 53 -15.52 -8.25 6.75
CA ASN A 53 -16.36 -7.55 7.72
C ASN A 53 -17.67 -6.99 7.12
N LYS A 54 -17.96 -7.30 5.85
CA LYS A 54 -19.22 -6.96 5.15
C LYS A 54 -20.09 -8.19 4.97
#